data_AF-A0A915D446-F1
#
_entry.id   AF-A0A915D446-F1
#
_cell.length_a   1.000
_cell.length_b   1.000
_cell.length_c   1.000
_cell.angle_alpha   90.00
_cell.angle_beta   90.00
_cell.angle_gamma   90.00
#
_symmetry.space_group_name_H-M   'P 1'
#
loop_
_entity.id
_entity.type
_entity.pdbx_description
1 polymer ?
#
loop_
_entity_poly.entity_id
_entity_poly.type
_entity_poly.pdbx_seq_one_letter_code
_entity_poly.pdbx_strand_id
1 'polypeptide(L)'
;MVTENAEQLGRRHATLLPADSFRPEYWSIFTECIVEGACPSSEDKETQIAWRQLVMTIIYYMKLGYERESLRITRHASMKRSSAPMAKILIPNGD
;
A
#
# COMPACT_ATOMS: atom_id res chain seq x y z
N MET A 1 -9.39 15.01 7.32
CA MET A 1 -9.77 14.14 8.46
C MET A 1 -8.75 13.00 8.63
N VAL A 2 -8.71 12.32 9.79
CA VAL A 2 -7.74 11.23 10.07
C VAL A 2 -7.78 10.10 9.03
N THR A 3 -8.98 9.71 8.59
CA THR A 3 -9.19 8.66 7.59
C THR A 3 -8.65 9.04 6.20
N GLU A 4 -8.87 10.28 5.77
CA GLU A 4 -8.34 10.80 4.50
C GLU A 4 -6.81 10.87 4.51
N ASN A 5 -6.23 11.29 5.65
CA ASN A 5 -4.78 11.32 5.84
C ASN A 5 -4.18 9.91 5.80
N ALA A 6 -4.84 8.93 6.45
CA ALA A 6 -4.45 7.53 6.41
C ALA A 6 -4.52 6.96 4.99
N GLU A 7 -5.60 7.23 4.25
CA GLU A 7 -5.71 6.81 2.84
C GLU A 7 -4.62 7.44 1.97
N GLN A 8 -4.32 8.73 2.17
CA GLN A 8 -3.23 9.41 1.46
C GLN A 8 -1.86 8.79 1.78
N LEU A 9 -1.62 8.40 3.03
CA LEU A 9 -0.40 7.73 3.43
C LEU A 9 -0.28 6.36 2.75
N GLY A 10 -1.37 5.62 2.65
CA GLY A 10 -1.48 4.38 1.88
C GLY A 10 -1.09 4.56 0.40
N ARG A 11 -1.66 5.58 -0.26
CA ARG A 11 -1.33 5.92 -1.66
C ARG A 11 0.16 6.20 -1.84
N ARG A 12 0.78 6.94 -0.91
CA ARG A 12 2.23 7.21 -0.96
C ARG A 12 3.06 5.93 -0.88
N HIS A 13 2.68 4.98 -0.03
CA HIS A 13 3.40 3.70 0.07
C HIS A 13 3.36 2.90 -1.24
N ALA A 14 2.27 2.97 -2.01
CA ALA A 14 2.18 2.33 -3.32
C ALA A 14 3.14 2.93 -4.36
N THR A 15 3.59 4.18 -4.17
CA THR A 15 4.51 4.87 -5.09
C THR A 15 5.99 4.77 -4.70
N LEU A 16 6.28 4.51 -3.43
CA LEU A 16 7.66 4.51 -2.90
C LEU A 16 8.43 3.24 -3.26
N LEU A 17 7.70 2.13 -3.37
CA LEU A 17 8.25 0.80 -3.54
C LEU A 17 7.89 0.29 -4.93
N PRO A 18 8.80 -0.41 -5.63
CA PRO A 18 8.45 -1.13 -6.85
C PRO A 18 7.22 -2.01 -6.62
N ALA A 19 6.37 -2.12 -7.64
CA ALA A 19 5.27 -3.07 -7.63
C ALA A 19 5.81 -4.45 -7.19
N ASP A 20 5.11 -5.09 -6.25
CA ASP A 20 5.43 -6.40 -5.65
C ASP A 20 6.51 -6.44 -4.55
N SER A 21 7.16 -5.32 -4.21
CA SER A 21 8.14 -5.29 -3.10
C SER A 21 7.52 -5.06 -1.72
N PHE A 22 6.29 -4.54 -1.66
CA PHE A 22 5.56 -4.40 -0.41
C PHE A 22 4.81 -5.69 -0.07
N ARG A 23 5.09 -6.24 1.11
CA ARG A 23 4.48 -7.47 1.59
C ARG A 23 3.24 -7.18 2.44
N PRO A 24 2.08 -7.81 2.17
CA PRO A 24 0.85 -7.60 2.95
C PRO A 24 1.02 -7.81 4.46
N GLU A 25 1.94 -8.70 4.85
CA GLU A 25 2.29 -9.02 6.24
C GLU A 25 2.80 -7.81 7.02
N TYR A 26 3.41 -6.83 6.34
CA TYR A 26 3.86 -5.59 6.99
C TYR A 26 2.71 -4.80 7.60
N TRP A 27 1.50 -4.90 7.07
CA TRP A 27 0.35 -4.26 7.68
C TRP A 27 -0.01 -4.86 9.04
N SER A 28 0.08 -6.18 9.18
CA SER A 28 -0.21 -6.87 10.44
C SER A 28 0.87 -6.55 11.47
N ILE A 29 2.15 -6.64 11.07
CA ILE A 29 3.29 -6.28 11.93
C ILE A 29 3.17 -4.85 12.42
N PHE A 30 2.86 -3.89 11.54
CA PHE A 30 2.73 -2.50 11.93
C PHE A 30 1.54 -2.25 12.88
N THR A 31 0.44 -2.99 12.68
CA THR A 31 -0.71 -2.95 13.59
C THR A 31 -0.32 -3.44 14.98
N GLU A 32 0.35 -4.58 15.08
CA GLU A 32 0.82 -5.17 16.33
C GLU A 32 1.79 -4.24 17.05
N CYS A 33 2.81 -3.72 16.35
CA CYS A 33 3.78 -2.80 16.93
C CYS A 33 3.14 -1.53 17.50
N ILE A 34 2.16 -0.94 16.80
CA ILE A 34 1.48 0.26 17.32
C ILE A 34 0.57 -0.11 18.49
N VAL A 35 -0.18 -1.21 18.40
CA VAL A 35 -1.07 -1.61 19.49
C VAL A 35 -0.30 -1.96 20.77
N GLU A 36 0.82 -2.67 20.64
CA GLU A 36 1.67 -3.05 21.77
C GLU A 36 2.50 -1.88 22.31
N GLY A 37 2.95 -0.96 21.43
CA GLY A 37 3.81 0.16 21.81
C GLY A 37 3.07 1.43 22.22
N ALA A 38 1.89 1.69 21.67
CA ALA A 38 1.15 2.94 21.89
C ALA A 38 0.07 2.83 22.96
N CYS A 39 -0.32 1.63 23.36
CA CYS A 39 -1.33 1.41 24.39
C CYS A 39 -0.63 1.15 25.74
N PRO A 40 -0.59 2.13 26.67
CA PRO A 40 0.00 1.90 27.98
C PRO A 40 -0.80 0.82 28.71
N SER A 41 -0.11 -0.17 29.29
CA SER A 41 -0.75 -1.25 30.06
C SER A 41 -1.44 -0.75 31.34
N SER A 42 -1.17 0.50 31.73
CA SER A 42 -1.77 1.19 32.88
C SER A 42 -3.15 1.80 32.60
N GLU A 43 -3.56 1.90 31.34
CA GLU A 43 -4.87 2.46 30.98
C GLU A 43 -6.01 1.48 31.29
N ASP A 44 -7.22 2.02 31.48
CA ASP A 44 -8.41 1.20 31.66
C ASP A 44 -8.76 0.41 30.39
N LYS A 45 -9.57 -0.65 30.56
CA LYS A 45 -9.91 -1.56 29.46
C LYS A 45 -10.62 -0.87 28.29
N GLU A 46 -11.45 0.13 28.55
CA GLU A 46 -12.19 0.83 27.49
C GLU A 46 -11.23 1.68 26.65
N THR A 47 -10.32 2.39 27.31
CA THR A 47 -9.25 3.14 26.64
C THR A 47 -8.37 2.23 25.79
N GLN A 48 -7.99 1.05 26.29
CA GLN A 48 -7.22 0.07 25.51
C GLN A 48 -7.99 -0.42 24.27
N ILE A 49 -9.31 -0.64 24.38
CA ILE A 49 -10.17 -1.04 23.26
C ILE A 49 -10.26 0.10 22.24
N ALA A 50 -10.47 1.34 22.69
CA ALA A 50 -10.57 2.51 21.82
C ALA A 50 -9.27 2.73 21.03
N TRP A 51 -8.11 2.57 21.68
CA TRP A 51 -6.81 2.62 21.01
C TRP A 51 -6.67 1.56 19.93
N ARG A 52 -7.00 0.30 20.24
CA ARG A 52 -6.98 -0.79 19.25
C ARG A 52 -7.88 -0.48 18.06
N GLN A 53 -9.10 0.01 18.29
CA GLN A 53 -10.03 0.41 17.24
C GLN A 53 -9.49 1.55 16.38
N LEU A 54 -8.87 2.56 16.99
CA LEU A 54 -8.26 3.68 16.27
C LEU A 54 -7.14 3.18 15.35
N VAL A 55 -6.22 2.36 15.85
CA VAL A 55 -5.11 1.81 15.06
C VAL A 55 -5.64 0.96 13.92
N MET A 56 -6.57 0.04 14.19
CA MET A 56 -7.21 -0.77 13.15
C MET A 56 -7.87 0.09 12.07
N THR A 57 -8.52 1.19 12.47
CA THR A 57 -9.14 2.14 11.53
C THR A 57 -8.10 2.82 10.65
N ILE A 58 -7.00 3.32 11.23
CA ILE A 58 -5.91 3.95 10.47
C ILE A 58 -5.33 2.96 9.45
N ILE A 59 -5.01 1.73 9.87
CA ILE A 59 -4.44 0.71 9.00
C ILE A 59 -5.41 0.30 7.90
N TYR A 60 -6.70 0.19 8.20
CA TYR A 60 -7.72 -0.10 7.18
C TYR A 60 -7.72 0.95 6.06
N TYR A 61 -7.73 2.24 6.40
CA TYR A 61 -7.71 3.29 5.38
C TYR A 61 -6.37 3.37 4.64
N MET A 62 -5.25 3.11 5.30
CA MET A 62 -3.94 2.98 4.63
C MET A 62 -3.94 1.84 3.60
N LYS A 63 -4.42 0.65 3.97
CA LYS A 63 -4.56 -0.49 3.05
C LYS A 63 -5.41 -0.13 1.84
N LEU A 64 -6.58 0.47 2.08
CA LEU A 64 -7.50 0.89 1.03
C LEU A 64 -6.83 1.85 0.04
N GLY A 65 -6.12 2.86 0.55
CA GLY A 65 -5.38 3.81 -0.28
C GLY A 65 -4.26 3.16 -1.09
N TYR A 66 -3.52 2.25 -0.46
CA TYR A 66 -2.45 1.49 -1.10
C TYR A 66 -2.96 0.63 -2.26
N GLU A 67 -4.03 -0.15 -2.03
CA GLU A 67 -4.61 -1.07 -3.01
C GLU A 67 -5.16 -0.30 -4.22
N ARG A 68 -5.92 0.78 -3.97
CA ARG A 68 -6.47 1.63 -5.04
C ARG A 68 -5.38 2.22 -5.93
N GLU A 69 -4.32 2.73 -5.32
CA GLU A 69 -3.21 3.35 -6.05
C GLU A 69 -2.36 2.31 -6.79
N SER A 70 -2.12 1.15 -6.17
CA SER A 70 -1.42 0.04 -6.82
C SER A 70 -2.15 -0.44 -8.08
N LEU A 71 -3.48 -0.60 -8.00
CA LEU A 71 -4.31 -0.94 -9.17
C LEU A 71 -4.24 0.14 -10.26
N ARG A 72 -4.25 1.42 -9.87
CA ARG A 72 -4.13 2.55 -10.80
C ARG A 72 -2.78 2.52 -11.53
N ILE A 73 -1.68 2.33 -10.81
CA ILE A 73 -0.33 2.25 -11.38
C ILE A 73 -0.22 1.06 -12.35
N THR A 74 -0.66 -0.12 -11.93
CA THR A 74 -0.63 -1.34 -12.76
C THR A 74 -1.45 -1.17 -14.05
N ARG A 75 -2.64 -0.56 -13.97
CA ARG A 75 -3.45 -0.25 -15.16
C ARG A 75 -2.72 0.68 -16.12
N HIS A 76 -2.13 1.77 -15.62
CA HIS A 76 -1.35 2.68 -16.47
C HIS A 76 -0.12 2.01 -17.10
N ALA A 77 0.56 1.12 -16.37
CA ALA A 77 1.69 0.36 -16.91
C ALA A 77 1.25 -0.61 -18.03
N SER A 78 0.11 -1.28 -17.88
CA SER A 78 -0.47 -2.16 -18.90
C SER A 78 -0.85 -1.40 -20.19
N MET A 79 -1.46 -0.21 -20.05
CA MET A 79 -1.80 0.63 -21.20
C MET A 79 -0.56 1.12 -21.96
N LYS A 80 0.52 1.47 -21.26
CA LYS A 80 1.79 1.87 -21.91
C LYS A 80 2.44 0.74 -22.72
N ARG A 81 2.36 -0.52 -22.25
CA ARG A 81 2.92 -1.68 -22.97
C ARG A 81 2.14 -2.00 -24.25
N SER A 82 0.82 -1.81 -24.24
CA SER A 82 -0.03 -2.07 -25.42
C SER A 82 0.10 -1.00 -26.51
N SER A 83 0.56 0.21 -26.17
CA SER A 83 0.83 1.29 -27.13
C SER A 83 2.26 1.31 -27.69
N ALA A 84 3.14 0.40 -27.26
CA ALA A 84 4.51 0.36 -27.76
C ALA A 84 4.53 -0.18 -29.21
N PRO A 85 5.17 0.52 -30.16
CA PRO A 85 5.25 0.03 -31.54
C PRO A 85 6.01 -1.31 -31.57
N MET A 86 5.43 -2.31 -32.23
CA MET A 86 6.10 -3.58 -32.50
C MET A 86 7.43 -3.31 -33.21
N ALA A 87 8.55 -3.49 -32.51
CA ALA A 87 9.87 -3.41 -33.11
C ALA A 87 9.94 -4.46 -34.21
N LYS A 88 10.04 -4.02 -35.47
CA LYS A 88 10.34 -4.90 -36.60
C LYS A 88 11.68 -5.57 -36.33
N ILE A 89 11.65 -6.88 -36.12
CA ILE A 89 12.84 -7.72 -36.08
C ILE A 89 13.50 -7.60 -37.46
N LEU A 90 14.57 -6.81 -37.55
CA LEU A 90 15.46 -6.87 -38.72
C LEU A 90 16.20 -8.20 -38.63
N ILE A 91 15.83 -9.13 -39.52
CA ILE A 91 16.63 -10.32 -39.79
C ILE A 91 17.81 -9.84 -40.64
N PRO A 92 19.08 -10.00 -40.21
CA PRO A 92 20.21 -9.69 -41.05
C PRO A 92 20.29 -10.75 -42.16
N ASN A 93 20.14 -10.31 -43.41
CA ASN A 93 20.49 -11.14 -44.56
C ASN A 93 22.00 -11.35 -44.53
N GLY A 94 22.42 -12.61 -44.45
CA GLY A 94 23.80 -13.01 -44.67
C GLY A 94 24.07 -13.10 -46.16
N ASP A 95 25.08 -12.36 -46.61
CA ASP A 95 25.83 -12.63 -47.84
C ASP A 95 27.11 -13.40 -47.48
#